data_AF-A0A935P0U1-F1
#
_entry.id   AF-A0A935P0U1-F1
#
_cell.length_a   1.000
_cell.length_b   1.000
_cell.length_c   1.000
_cell.angle_alpha   90.00
_cell.angle_beta   90.00
_cell.angle_gamma   90.00
#
_symmetry.space_group_name_H-M   'P 1'
#
loop_
_entity.id
_entity.type
_entity.pdbx_description
1 polymer ?
#
loop_
_entity_poly.entity_id
_entity_poly.type
_entity_poly.pdbx_seq_one_letter_code
_entity_poly.pdbx_strand_id
1 'polypeptide(L)'
;MLSLDTLVTDLIFAGNAALDQKTLLAGLGGEEALTGQKLLDVDSLDPRAEMELFPSMPFRHRNEKRLIFIADEAGPMRANPGPEELVPVDLRHAKDWLVTMCTNLPVRLGRLFAMGSWGDAVLVARSARDLRGIALLPWVLDPQTDVDGKKRASQLSQKEFETKLMAYEKRLEELDDEEILAGLQGVNVERRGPLIILDVLEADGTWMPTRSLEMEAQLAAMERFSILPGAPAAKRVKPPAAAAGPAGGKPAAPPAPAAPEPPAPPKGPPLRTAECEGKVVLIFPPERFDLDVAAALGKRDWDHVVTKHDAVPGAIRDRIHRDGAMWIAPLEFLSEVFIDGKPLTKADFLRDGQMVSDAVRALEVHFPRFGPVVLFEVTGKGRFVSSLLDRAAQAAQLVAS
;
A
#
# COMPACT_ATOMS: atom_id res chain seq x y z
N MET A 1 -1.26 -32.10 -19.35
CA MET A 1 -1.35 -31.38 -18.07
C MET A 1 -0.15 -30.46 -18.02
N LEU A 2 -0.34 -29.17 -17.74
CA LEU A 2 0.76 -28.21 -17.63
C LEU A 2 1.55 -28.50 -16.34
N SER A 3 2.87 -28.66 -16.44
CA SER A 3 3.70 -29.05 -15.29
C SER A 3 4.10 -27.83 -14.46
N LEU A 4 3.84 -27.82 -13.15
CA LEU A 4 4.29 -26.72 -12.28
C LEU A 4 5.80 -26.51 -12.42
N ASP A 5 6.23 -25.27 -12.20
CA ASP A 5 7.61 -24.82 -12.28
C ASP A 5 8.25 -24.88 -13.67
N THR A 6 7.48 -25.08 -14.73
CA THR A 6 7.95 -24.90 -16.10
C THR A 6 8.19 -23.43 -16.42
N LEU A 7 9.20 -23.13 -17.25
CA LEU A 7 9.49 -21.78 -17.73
C LEU A 7 8.34 -21.22 -18.59
N VAL A 8 7.95 -19.99 -18.29
CA VAL A 8 6.87 -19.26 -18.98
C VAL A 8 7.40 -17.95 -19.54
N THR A 9 7.10 -17.70 -20.82
CA THR A 9 7.24 -16.38 -21.45
C THR A 9 5.84 -15.81 -21.68
N ASP A 10 5.59 -14.61 -21.17
CA ASP A 10 4.28 -13.95 -21.23
C ASP A 10 4.42 -12.60 -21.92
N LEU A 11 3.67 -12.41 -23.01
CA LEU A 11 3.68 -11.20 -23.83
C LEU A 11 2.32 -10.51 -23.78
N ILE A 12 2.30 -9.27 -23.29
CA ILE A 12 1.12 -8.42 -23.24
C ILE A 12 1.27 -7.32 -24.28
N PHE A 13 0.38 -7.34 -25.27
CA PHE A 13 0.38 -6.40 -26.39
C PHE A 13 -0.38 -5.12 -26.06
N ALA A 14 0.06 -3.99 -26.62
CA ALA A 14 -0.68 -2.75 -26.52
C ALA A 14 -2.08 -2.92 -27.15
N GLY A 15 -3.14 -2.44 -26.48
CA GLY A 15 -4.52 -2.70 -26.92
C GLY A 15 -4.92 -2.08 -28.27
N ASN A 16 -4.12 -1.13 -28.77
CA ASN A 16 -4.26 -0.53 -30.09
C ASN A 16 -3.30 -1.12 -31.14
N ALA A 17 -2.57 -2.19 -30.82
CA ALA A 17 -1.64 -2.81 -31.74
C ALA A 17 -2.38 -3.47 -32.91
N ALA A 18 -2.19 -2.94 -34.11
CA ALA A 18 -2.58 -3.60 -35.35
C ALA A 18 -1.56 -4.70 -35.66
N LEU A 19 -1.83 -5.92 -35.19
CA LEU A 19 -0.97 -7.06 -35.40
C LEU A 19 -1.67 -8.12 -36.25
N ASP A 20 -1.17 -8.31 -37.48
CA ASP A 20 -1.57 -9.43 -38.33
C ASP A 20 -0.73 -10.68 -38.03
N GLN A 21 -1.23 -11.84 -38.46
CA GLN A 21 -0.61 -13.13 -38.19
C GLN A 21 0.81 -13.24 -38.79
N LYS A 22 1.04 -12.65 -39.97
CA LYS A 22 2.34 -12.70 -40.65
C LYS A 22 3.40 -11.94 -39.86
N THR A 23 3.05 -10.76 -39.38
CA THR A 23 3.92 -9.90 -38.56
C THR A 23 4.16 -10.53 -37.20
N LEU A 24 3.13 -11.13 -36.59
CA LEU A 24 3.26 -11.87 -35.34
C LEU A 24 4.26 -13.02 -35.48
N LEU A 25 4.06 -13.91 -36.46
CA LEU A 25 4.95 -15.06 -36.66
C LEU A 25 6.38 -14.64 -36.98
N ALA A 26 6.57 -13.63 -37.81
CA ALA A 26 7.91 -13.10 -38.10
C ALA A 26 8.58 -12.51 -36.84
N GLY A 27 7.84 -11.76 -36.02
CA GLY A 27 8.37 -11.16 -34.80
C GLY A 27 8.67 -12.18 -33.68
N LEU A 28 7.98 -13.33 -33.68
CA LEU A 28 8.27 -14.46 -32.79
C LEU A 28 9.49 -15.29 -33.22
N GLY A 29 10.07 -15.01 -34.40
CA GLY A 29 11.23 -15.75 -34.95
C GLY A 29 10.89 -16.84 -35.96
N GLY A 30 9.64 -16.90 -36.44
CA GLY A 30 9.15 -17.91 -37.38
C GLY A 30 8.63 -19.18 -36.72
N GLU A 31 8.10 -20.12 -37.52
CA GLU A 31 7.52 -21.37 -37.02
C GLU A 31 8.54 -22.25 -36.28
N GLU A 32 9.78 -22.29 -36.77
CA GLU A 32 10.85 -23.09 -36.15
C GLU A 32 11.13 -22.65 -34.71
N ALA A 33 11.12 -21.34 -34.43
CA ALA A 33 11.33 -20.78 -33.09
C ALA A 33 10.21 -21.14 -32.09
N LEU A 34 9.06 -21.58 -32.58
CA LEU A 34 7.91 -21.99 -31.78
C LEU A 34 7.85 -23.51 -31.55
N THR A 35 8.76 -24.27 -32.17
CA THR A 35 8.82 -25.73 -31.99
C THR A 35 9.11 -26.07 -30.52
N GLY A 36 8.31 -26.97 -29.95
CA GLY A 36 8.43 -27.37 -28.54
C GLY A 36 7.82 -26.38 -27.53
N GLN A 37 7.28 -25.26 -27.99
CA GLN A 37 6.51 -24.32 -27.15
C GLN A 37 5.03 -24.67 -27.18
N LYS A 38 4.39 -24.70 -26.01
CA LYS A 38 2.93 -24.69 -25.93
C LYS A 38 2.45 -23.25 -25.91
N LEU A 39 1.77 -22.86 -26.99
CA LEU A 39 1.09 -21.58 -27.08
C LEU A 39 -0.25 -21.67 -26.38
N LEU A 40 -0.45 -20.81 -25.39
CA LEU A 40 -1.72 -20.63 -24.71
C LEU A 40 -2.31 -19.28 -25.11
N ASP A 41 -3.39 -19.31 -25.88
CA ASP A 41 -4.21 -18.13 -26.15
C ASP A 41 -5.18 -17.91 -24.99
N VAL A 42 -4.81 -16.98 -24.13
CA VAL A 42 -5.56 -16.67 -22.91
C VAL A 42 -6.92 -16.03 -23.23
N ASP A 43 -7.08 -15.39 -24.41
CA ASP A 43 -8.39 -14.87 -24.87
C ASP A 43 -9.45 -15.97 -25.02
N SER A 44 -9.02 -17.23 -25.18
CA SER A 44 -9.92 -18.38 -25.34
C SER A 44 -10.28 -19.10 -24.03
N LEU A 45 -9.70 -18.70 -22.89
CA LEU A 45 -9.84 -19.39 -21.60
C LEU A 45 -10.88 -18.72 -20.67
N ASP A 46 -11.38 -19.50 -19.70
CA ASP A 46 -12.16 -18.97 -18.58
C ASP A 46 -11.26 -18.06 -17.72
N PRO A 47 -11.69 -16.83 -17.38
CA PRO A 47 -10.94 -15.91 -16.52
C PRO A 47 -10.48 -16.50 -15.19
N ARG A 48 -11.17 -17.51 -14.65
CA ARG A 48 -10.76 -18.22 -13.43
C ARG A 48 -9.51 -19.06 -13.62
N ALA A 49 -9.32 -19.63 -14.82
CA ALA A 49 -8.10 -20.38 -15.15
C ALA A 49 -6.88 -19.45 -15.21
N GLU A 50 -7.06 -18.17 -15.57
CA GLU A 50 -5.99 -17.17 -15.52
C GLU A 50 -5.49 -16.96 -14.08
N MET A 51 -6.40 -16.91 -13.10
CA MET A 51 -6.04 -16.74 -11.69
C MET A 51 -5.25 -17.92 -11.11
N GLU A 52 -5.55 -19.14 -11.54
CA GLU A 52 -4.84 -20.35 -11.10
C GLU A 52 -3.45 -20.47 -11.72
N LEU A 53 -3.30 -20.04 -12.98
CA LEU A 53 -2.03 -20.11 -13.71
C LEU A 53 -1.10 -18.93 -13.40
N PHE A 54 -1.67 -17.75 -13.09
CA PHE A 54 -0.95 -16.49 -12.97
C PHE A 54 -1.37 -15.72 -11.69
N PRO A 55 -1.03 -16.22 -10.50
CA PRO A 55 -1.43 -15.59 -9.24
C PRO A 55 -0.85 -14.18 -9.04
N SER A 56 0.25 -13.84 -9.73
CA SER A 56 0.82 -12.49 -9.75
C SER A 56 0.04 -11.50 -10.61
N MET A 57 -0.87 -11.98 -11.48
CA MET A 57 -1.54 -11.16 -12.49
C MET A 57 -2.91 -11.75 -12.90
N PRO A 58 -3.99 -11.43 -12.15
CA PRO A 58 -5.30 -12.03 -12.42
C PRO A 58 -6.08 -11.35 -13.55
N PHE A 59 -5.76 -10.11 -13.97
CA PHE A 59 -6.52 -9.41 -15.03
C PHE A 59 -5.67 -8.49 -15.91
N ARG A 60 -6.15 -8.30 -17.16
CA ARG A 60 -5.56 -7.51 -18.26
C ARG A 60 -6.39 -6.24 -18.49
N HIS A 61 -5.80 -5.20 -19.09
CA HIS A 61 -6.60 -4.03 -19.47
C HIS A 61 -7.56 -4.37 -20.63
N ARG A 62 -8.67 -3.63 -20.71
CA ARG A 62 -9.66 -3.80 -21.78
C ARG A 62 -8.98 -3.64 -23.16
N ASN A 63 -9.18 -4.63 -24.03
CA ASN A 63 -8.63 -4.73 -25.39
C ASN A 63 -7.13 -5.12 -25.49
N GLU A 64 -6.47 -5.49 -24.40
CA GLU A 64 -5.12 -6.08 -24.50
C GLU A 64 -5.18 -7.53 -24.97
N LYS A 65 -4.28 -7.89 -25.89
CA LYS A 65 -4.04 -9.29 -26.26
C LYS A 65 -2.88 -9.84 -25.45
N ARG A 66 -2.95 -11.12 -25.07
CA ARG A 66 -1.91 -11.78 -24.28
C ARG A 66 -1.56 -13.12 -24.89
N LEU A 67 -0.27 -13.35 -25.12
CA LEU A 67 0.24 -14.64 -25.60
C LEU A 67 1.20 -15.21 -24.57
N ILE A 68 1.00 -16.50 -24.27
CA ILE A 68 1.83 -17.19 -23.29
C ILE A 68 2.46 -18.40 -23.95
N PHE A 69 3.79 -18.48 -23.85
CA PHE A 69 4.58 -19.62 -24.29
C PHE A 69 5.04 -20.39 -23.07
N ILE A 70 4.75 -21.68 -23.05
CA ILE A 70 5.16 -22.59 -22.00
C ILE A 70 6.14 -23.59 -22.59
N ALA A 71 7.36 -23.59 -22.10
CA ALA A 71 8.44 -24.47 -22.55
C ALA A 71 8.29 -25.87 -21.92
N ASP A 72 7.16 -26.54 -22.17
CA ASP A 72 6.77 -27.78 -21.48
C ASP A 72 7.71 -28.96 -21.75
N GLU A 73 8.39 -28.96 -22.90
CA GLU A 73 9.39 -29.99 -23.23
C GLU A 73 10.71 -29.84 -22.46
N ALA A 74 10.98 -28.66 -21.90
CA ALA A 74 12.17 -28.44 -21.07
C ALA A 74 12.04 -29.06 -19.67
N GLY A 75 10.83 -29.47 -19.27
CA GLY A 75 10.55 -29.97 -17.93
C GLY A 75 10.50 -28.87 -16.85
N PRO A 76 10.33 -29.24 -15.57
CA PRO A 76 10.32 -28.27 -14.48
C PRO A 76 11.72 -27.67 -14.29
N MET A 77 11.76 -26.38 -13.94
CA MET A 77 13.02 -25.66 -13.74
C MET A 77 13.76 -26.10 -12.47
N ARG A 78 13.04 -26.62 -11.48
CA ARG A 78 13.59 -27.21 -10.25
C ARG A 78 13.13 -28.66 -10.12
N ALA A 79 13.97 -29.47 -9.47
CA ALA A 79 13.59 -30.84 -9.16
C ALA A 79 12.52 -30.88 -8.07
N ASN A 80 12.64 -29.99 -7.07
CA ASN A 80 11.67 -29.86 -5.98
C ASN A 80 11.36 -28.37 -5.70
N PRO A 81 10.36 -27.78 -6.36
CA PRO A 81 10.06 -26.34 -6.28
C PRO A 81 9.67 -25.82 -4.87
N GLY A 82 9.27 -26.72 -3.96
CA GLY A 82 8.90 -26.37 -2.58
C GLY A 82 10.10 -25.94 -1.72
N PRO A 83 11.07 -26.82 -1.46
CA PRO A 83 12.26 -26.49 -0.67
C PRO A 83 13.38 -25.80 -1.46
N GLU A 84 13.43 -25.95 -2.78
CA GLU A 84 14.50 -25.36 -3.60
C GLU A 84 14.15 -23.91 -3.94
N GLU A 85 14.83 -22.97 -3.27
CA GLU A 85 14.66 -21.53 -3.55
C GLU A 85 15.34 -21.13 -4.87
N LEU A 86 16.51 -21.71 -5.18
CA LEU A 86 17.25 -21.36 -6.39
C LEU A 86 16.69 -22.09 -7.62
N VAL A 87 16.46 -21.37 -8.71
CA VAL A 87 16.29 -21.93 -10.05
C VAL A 87 17.68 -22.06 -10.69
N PRO A 88 18.21 -23.29 -10.86
CA PRO A 88 19.59 -23.51 -11.28
C PRO A 88 19.79 -23.45 -12.81
N VAL A 89 18.71 -23.23 -13.57
CA VAL A 89 18.75 -23.15 -15.04
C VAL A 89 19.29 -21.79 -15.46
N ASP A 90 20.19 -21.77 -16.44
CA ASP A 90 20.68 -20.53 -17.07
C ASP A 90 19.59 -19.91 -17.97
N LEU A 91 18.99 -18.81 -17.50
CA LEU A 91 17.90 -18.13 -18.18
C LEU A 91 18.35 -17.04 -19.16
N ARG A 92 19.66 -16.84 -19.38
CA ARG A 92 20.15 -15.73 -20.23
C ARG A 92 19.69 -15.84 -21.67
N HIS A 93 19.67 -17.05 -22.23
CA HIS A 93 19.15 -17.27 -23.58
C HIS A 93 17.64 -16.97 -23.67
N ALA A 94 16.87 -17.35 -22.65
CA ALA A 94 15.45 -17.06 -22.59
C ALA A 94 15.17 -15.56 -22.43
N LYS A 95 15.99 -14.85 -21.63
CA LYS A 95 15.99 -13.39 -21.54
C LYS A 95 16.23 -12.74 -22.91
N ASP A 96 17.28 -13.15 -23.63
CA ASP A 96 17.61 -12.58 -24.94
C ASP A 96 16.50 -12.83 -25.98
N TRP A 97 15.88 -14.00 -25.92
CA TRP A 97 14.74 -14.32 -26.77
C TRP A 97 13.53 -13.43 -26.45
N LEU A 98 13.18 -13.25 -25.17
CA LEU A 98 12.14 -12.33 -24.72
C LEU A 98 12.39 -10.90 -25.19
N VAL A 99 13.61 -10.39 -25.01
CA VAL A 99 14.02 -9.05 -25.45
C VAL A 99 13.89 -8.91 -26.96
N THR A 100 14.26 -9.93 -27.73
CA THR A 100 14.14 -9.95 -29.19
C THR A 100 12.69 -9.86 -29.62
N MET A 101 11.80 -10.67 -29.03
CA MET A 101 10.36 -10.61 -29.29
C MET A 101 9.79 -9.24 -28.96
N CYS A 102 10.12 -8.69 -27.79
CA CYS A 102 9.65 -7.35 -27.38
C CYS A 102 10.21 -6.23 -28.27
N THR A 103 11.37 -6.44 -28.90
CA THR A 103 11.95 -5.49 -29.85
C THR A 103 11.15 -5.49 -31.16
N ASN A 104 10.81 -6.68 -31.65
CA ASN A 104 10.19 -6.87 -32.96
C ASN A 104 8.67 -6.68 -32.96
N LEU A 105 8.04 -6.84 -31.80
CA LEU A 105 6.59 -6.81 -31.66
C LEU A 105 6.13 -5.60 -30.83
N PRO A 106 4.89 -5.11 -31.03
CA PRO A 106 4.29 -4.05 -30.24
C PRO A 106 3.84 -4.54 -28.84
N VAL A 107 4.73 -5.25 -28.16
CA VAL A 107 4.56 -5.69 -26.77
C VAL A 107 4.71 -4.48 -25.87
N ARG A 108 3.73 -4.29 -24.98
CA ARG A 108 3.77 -3.29 -23.90
C ARG A 108 4.61 -3.80 -22.74
N LEU A 109 4.39 -5.06 -22.36
CA LEU A 109 5.08 -5.74 -21.29
C LEU A 109 5.35 -7.21 -21.64
N GLY A 110 6.61 -7.62 -21.52
CA GLY A 110 7.07 -9.00 -21.64
C GLY A 110 7.62 -9.50 -20.31
N ARG A 111 7.40 -10.77 -20.00
CA ARG A 111 7.76 -11.35 -18.70
C ARG A 111 8.35 -12.75 -18.88
N LEU A 112 9.25 -13.12 -17.97
CA LEU A 112 9.84 -14.46 -17.86
C LEU A 112 9.76 -14.93 -16.41
N PHE A 113 9.11 -16.07 -16.15
CA PHE A 113 8.91 -16.61 -14.80
C PHE A 113 8.68 -18.13 -14.78
N ALA A 114 8.57 -18.73 -13.60
CA ALA A 114 8.18 -20.14 -13.44
C ALA A 114 6.68 -20.27 -13.21
N MET A 115 6.02 -21.20 -13.89
CA MET A 115 4.60 -21.44 -13.65
C MET A 115 4.33 -21.85 -12.20
N GLY A 116 3.45 -21.12 -11.53
CA GLY A 116 3.14 -21.33 -10.11
C GLY A 116 4.17 -20.76 -9.12
N SER A 117 5.25 -20.11 -9.59
CA SER A 117 6.10 -19.29 -8.71
C SER A 117 5.52 -17.89 -8.52
N TRP A 118 5.89 -17.26 -7.41
CA TRP A 118 5.74 -15.83 -7.23
C TRP A 118 6.98 -15.12 -7.77
N GLY A 119 6.78 -13.96 -8.39
CA GLY A 119 7.88 -13.16 -8.91
C GLY A 119 8.22 -13.41 -10.38
N ASP A 120 8.60 -12.34 -11.08
CA ASP A 120 9.18 -12.40 -12.43
C ASP A 120 10.73 -12.39 -12.40
N ALA A 121 11.36 -13.29 -13.16
CA ALA A 121 12.82 -13.34 -13.32
C ALA A 121 13.33 -12.18 -14.20
N VAL A 122 12.56 -11.86 -15.25
CA VAL A 122 12.83 -10.80 -16.22
C VAL A 122 11.53 -10.07 -16.55
N LEU A 123 11.59 -8.75 -16.56
CA LEU A 123 10.55 -7.86 -17.07
C LEU A 123 11.12 -7.01 -18.22
N VAL A 124 10.36 -6.88 -19.31
CA VAL A 124 10.70 -6.04 -20.45
C VAL A 124 9.53 -5.13 -20.76
N ALA A 125 9.72 -3.82 -20.72
CA ALA A 125 8.66 -2.86 -20.97
C ALA A 125 9.13 -1.68 -21.81
N ARG A 126 8.17 -0.90 -22.32
CA ARG A 126 8.45 0.35 -23.06
C ARG A 126 8.39 1.60 -22.20
N SER A 127 7.89 1.49 -20.97
CA SER A 127 7.86 2.58 -19.99
C SER A 127 8.10 2.02 -18.58
N ALA A 128 8.72 2.81 -17.70
CA ALA A 128 8.87 2.40 -16.31
C ALA A 128 7.51 2.38 -15.59
N ARG A 129 6.57 3.22 -16.04
CA ARG A 129 5.17 3.17 -15.63
C ARG A 129 4.50 1.80 -15.88
N ASP A 130 4.77 1.13 -17.00
CA ASP A 130 4.23 -0.21 -17.26
C ASP A 130 4.77 -1.25 -16.26
N LEU A 131 6.07 -1.17 -15.95
CA LEU A 131 6.74 -2.02 -14.94
C LEU A 131 6.18 -1.76 -13.53
N ARG A 132 5.81 -0.52 -13.24
CA ARG A 132 5.16 -0.17 -11.97
C ARG A 132 3.70 -0.61 -11.91
N GLY A 133 2.96 -0.44 -13.00
CA GLY A 133 1.57 -0.86 -13.12
C GLY A 133 1.41 -2.33 -12.78
N ILE A 134 2.27 -3.18 -13.36
CA ILE A 134 2.22 -4.61 -13.10
C ILE A 134 2.49 -4.94 -11.63
N ALA A 135 3.49 -4.30 -11.03
CA ALA A 135 3.86 -4.54 -9.63
C ALA A 135 2.80 -4.02 -8.63
N LEU A 136 1.94 -3.08 -9.03
CA LEU A 136 0.85 -2.54 -8.19
C LEU A 136 -0.44 -3.36 -8.26
N LEU A 137 -0.58 -4.28 -9.22
CA LEU A 137 -1.80 -5.06 -9.40
C LEU A 137 -2.15 -5.95 -8.19
N PRO A 138 -1.19 -6.67 -7.57
CA PRO A 138 -1.47 -7.42 -6.35
C PRO A 138 -2.01 -6.53 -5.22
N TRP A 139 -1.47 -5.31 -5.09
CA TRP A 139 -2.00 -4.34 -4.12
C TRP A 139 -3.43 -3.97 -4.49
N VAL A 140 -3.71 -3.38 -5.66
CA VAL A 140 -5.03 -2.82 -5.98
C VAL A 140 -6.14 -3.87 -5.89
N LEU A 141 -5.85 -5.11 -6.28
CA LEU A 141 -6.83 -6.19 -6.33
C LEU A 141 -7.02 -6.95 -5.01
N ASP A 142 -6.12 -6.79 -4.02
CA ASP A 142 -6.27 -7.45 -2.73
C ASP A 142 -7.49 -6.87 -1.99
N PRO A 143 -8.57 -7.67 -1.77
CA PRO A 143 -9.79 -7.19 -1.14
C PRO A 143 -9.61 -6.93 0.36
N GLN A 144 -8.49 -7.31 0.97
CA GLN A 144 -8.20 -7.06 2.39
C GLN A 144 -7.15 -5.98 2.61
N THR A 145 -6.49 -5.49 1.56
CA THR A 145 -5.53 -4.40 1.68
C THR A 145 -6.20 -3.07 1.33
N ASP A 146 -6.09 -2.07 2.19
CA ASP A 146 -6.69 -0.75 1.96
C ASP A 146 -5.93 0.13 0.96
N VAL A 147 -6.42 1.34 0.75
CA VAL A 147 -5.80 2.31 -0.17
C VAL A 147 -4.37 2.66 0.26
N ASP A 148 -4.04 2.61 1.56
CA ASP A 148 -2.70 2.92 2.08
C ASP A 148 -1.74 1.71 1.99
N GLY A 149 -2.21 0.55 1.51
CA GLY A 149 -1.41 -0.66 1.47
C GLY A 149 -1.41 -1.46 2.78
N LYS A 150 -2.33 -1.17 3.71
CA LYS A 150 -2.42 -1.89 4.99
C LYS A 150 -3.40 -3.04 4.90
N LYS A 151 -2.95 -4.22 5.35
CA LYS A 151 -3.82 -5.39 5.49
C LYS A 151 -4.84 -5.18 6.62
N ARG A 152 -6.08 -5.58 6.35
CA ARG A 152 -7.22 -5.57 7.27
C ARG A 152 -7.67 -6.99 7.56
N ALA A 153 -8.30 -7.15 8.72
CA ALA A 153 -8.94 -8.42 9.08
C ALA A 153 -10.19 -8.70 8.24
N SER A 154 -10.92 -7.65 7.84
CA SER A 154 -12.12 -7.73 7.00
C SER A 154 -11.83 -7.31 5.57
N GLN A 155 -12.62 -7.82 4.62
CA GLN A 155 -12.61 -7.30 3.25
C GLN A 155 -13.05 -5.84 3.19
N LEU A 156 -12.58 -5.13 2.17
CA LEU A 156 -13.00 -3.80 1.79
C LEU A 156 -14.45 -3.82 1.34
N SER A 157 -15.21 -2.80 1.72
CA SER A 157 -16.49 -2.52 1.09
C SER A 157 -16.29 -2.14 -0.38
N GLN A 158 -17.36 -2.26 -1.18
CA GLN A 158 -17.33 -1.89 -2.60
C GLN A 158 -16.80 -0.46 -2.83
N LYS A 159 -17.26 0.50 -2.02
CA LYS A 159 -16.84 1.90 -2.11
C LYS A 159 -15.35 2.09 -1.83
N GLU A 160 -14.81 1.36 -0.85
CA GLU A 160 -13.38 1.40 -0.53
C GLU A 160 -12.56 0.78 -1.66
N PHE A 161 -13.05 -0.30 -2.26
CA PHE A 161 -12.40 -0.93 -3.42
C PHE A 161 -12.41 -0.01 -4.65
N GLU A 162 -13.52 0.66 -4.95
CA GLU A 162 -13.62 1.66 -6.02
C GLU A 162 -12.66 2.84 -5.79
N THR A 163 -12.53 3.29 -4.53
CA THR A 163 -11.57 4.34 -4.15
C THR A 163 -10.13 3.89 -4.41
N LYS A 164 -9.84 2.61 -4.14
CA LYS A 164 -8.52 2.01 -4.37
C LYS A 164 -8.20 1.90 -5.86
N LEU A 165 -9.17 1.55 -6.70
CA LEU A 165 -9.04 1.57 -8.16
C LEU A 165 -8.73 2.97 -8.70
N MET A 166 -9.41 4.01 -8.19
CA MET A 166 -9.09 5.39 -8.56
C MET A 166 -7.68 5.83 -8.09
N ALA A 167 -7.25 5.35 -6.93
CA ALA A 167 -5.92 5.62 -6.41
C ALA A 167 -4.82 4.94 -7.22
N TYR A 168 -5.08 3.77 -7.82
CA TYR A 168 -4.13 3.08 -8.70
C TYR A 168 -3.70 3.95 -9.89
N GLU A 169 -4.65 4.51 -10.63
CA GLU A 169 -4.35 5.39 -11.78
C GLU A 169 -3.52 6.60 -11.33
N LYS A 170 -3.94 7.26 -10.25
CA LYS A 170 -3.20 8.41 -9.69
C LYS A 170 -1.78 8.04 -9.28
N ARG A 171 -1.57 6.85 -8.70
CA ARG A 171 -0.27 6.37 -8.25
C ARG A 171 0.68 6.07 -9.40
N LEU A 172 0.14 5.63 -10.54
CA LEU A 172 0.95 5.47 -11.76
C LEU A 172 1.49 6.79 -12.28
N GLU A 173 0.87 7.92 -11.95
CA GLU A 173 1.30 9.26 -12.35
C GLU A 173 2.22 9.94 -11.33
N GLU A 174 2.31 9.41 -10.13
CA GLU A 174 2.97 10.08 -9.01
C GLU A 174 4.51 10.05 -9.09
N LEU A 175 5.07 9.00 -9.70
CA LEU A 175 6.52 8.91 -9.94
C LEU A 175 6.77 8.94 -11.44
N ASP A 176 7.77 9.72 -11.83
CA ASP A 176 8.28 9.67 -13.21
C ASP A 176 9.17 8.44 -13.44
N ASP A 177 9.50 8.19 -14.71
CA ASP A 177 10.28 7.03 -15.11
C ASP A 177 11.69 7.01 -14.48
N GLU A 178 12.29 8.17 -14.23
CA GLU A 178 13.61 8.26 -13.60
C GLU A 178 13.53 7.92 -12.11
N GLU A 179 12.50 8.40 -11.42
CA GLU A 179 12.25 8.15 -10.00
C GLU A 179 11.88 6.70 -9.70
N ILE A 180 11.19 6.02 -10.63
CA ILE A 180 10.89 4.59 -10.57
C ILE A 180 12.21 3.80 -10.65
N LEU A 181 13.01 4.05 -11.69
CA LEU A 181 14.23 3.28 -11.92
C LEU A 181 15.32 3.57 -10.89
N ALA A 182 15.43 4.81 -10.40
CA ALA A 182 16.39 5.18 -9.36
C ALA A 182 16.09 4.52 -7.99
N GLY A 183 14.87 4.01 -7.80
CA GLY A 183 14.48 3.28 -6.60
C GLY A 183 14.99 1.85 -6.55
N LEU A 184 15.41 1.28 -7.69
CA LEU A 184 15.78 -0.12 -7.82
C LEU A 184 17.19 -0.41 -7.29
N GLN A 185 17.30 -1.43 -6.45
CA GLN A 185 18.51 -1.93 -5.83
C GLN A 185 18.56 -3.44 -5.95
N GLY A 186 19.74 -3.98 -6.28
CA GLY A 186 19.91 -5.44 -6.48
C GLY A 186 19.24 -5.97 -7.75
N VAL A 187 18.82 -5.08 -8.66
CA VAL A 187 18.17 -5.40 -9.93
C VAL A 187 19.06 -4.92 -11.08
N ASN A 188 19.23 -5.74 -12.10
CA ASN A 188 19.92 -5.34 -13.32
C ASN A 188 18.96 -4.48 -14.15
N VAL A 189 19.39 -3.25 -14.49
CA VAL A 189 18.62 -2.33 -15.32
C VAL A 189 19.37 -2.11 -16.63
N GLU A 190 18.80 -2.57 -17.74
CA GLU A 190 19.33 -2.38 -19.08
C GLU A 190 18.35 -1.56 -19.93
N ARG A 191 18.89 -0.65 -20.78
CA ARG A 191 18.12 0.04 -21.81
C ARG A 191 18.56 -0.40 -23.19
N ARG A 192 17.63 -0.89 -24.00
CA ARG A 192 17.88 -1.34 -25.38
C ARG A 192 16.88 -0.70 -26.33
N GLY A 193 17.30 0.38 -26.98
CA GLY A 193 16.39 1.20 -27.79
C GLY A 193 15.22 1.73 -26.94
N PRO A 194 13.95 1.47 -27.32
CA PRO A 194 12.79 1.89 -26.55
C PRO A 194 12.46 0.97 -25.36
N LEU A 195 13.22 -0.10 -25.15
CA LEU A 195 12.95 -1.08 -24.10
C LEU A 195 13.74 -0.77 -22.83
N ILE A 196 13.06 -0.94 -21.71
CA ILE A 196 13.61 -1.04 -20.37
C ILE A 196 13.54 -2.52 -19.99
N ILE A 197 14.68 -3.10 -19.63
CA ILE A 197 14.82 -4.49 -19.27
C ILE A 197 15.25 -4.53 -17.80
N LEU A 198 14.45 -5.19 -16.97
CA LEU A 198 14.76 -5.46 -15.57
C LEU A 198 14.93 -6.96 -15.38
N ASP A 199 15.98 -7.37 -14.69
CA ASP A 199 16.13 -8.77 -14.29
C ASP A 199 16.86 -8.91 -12.96
N VAL A 200 16.65 -10.07 -12.34
CA VAL A 200 17.29 -10.47 -11.08
C VAL A 200 18.13 -11.74 -11.29
N LEU A 201 18.61 -11.96 -12.52
CA LEU A 201 19.47 -13.09 -12.84
C LEU A 201 20.86 -12.87 -12.24
N GLU A 202 21.44 -13.94 -11.72
CA GLU A 202 22.84 -13.96 -11.35
C GLU A 202 23.73 -13.97 -12.60
N ALA A 203 25.04 -13.77 -12.42
CA ALA A 203 26.00 -13.71 -13.53
C ALA A 203 26.03 -15.00 -14.38
N ASP A 204 25.71 -16.14 -13.77
CA ASP A 204 25.61 -17.46 -14.43
C ASP A 204 24.22 -17.72 -15.06
N GLY A 205 23.28 -16.78 -14.91
CA GLY A 205 21.93 -16.87 -15.44
C GLY A 205 20.93 -17.57 -14.52
N THR A 206 21.36 -18.02 -13.33
CA THR A 206 20.45 -18.58 -12.33
C THR A 206 19.56 -17.52 -11.71
N TRP A 207 18.47 -17.95 -11.06
CA TRP A 207 17.46 -17.04 -10.56
C TRP A 207 16.99 -17.41 -9.15
N MET A 208 16.92 -16.41 -8.27
CA MET A 208 16.31 -16.51 -6.94
C MET A 208 14.96 -15.76 -6.90
N PRO A 209 13.82 -16.46 -6.72
CA PRO A 209 12.48 -15.84 -6.67
C PRO A 209 12.31 -14.80 -5.55
N THR A 210 13.05 -14.92 -4.45
CA THR A 210 13.06 -13.91 -3.38
C THR A 210 13.51 -12.54 -3.87
N ARG A 211 14.49 -12.47 -4.79
CA ARG A 211 14.90 -11.21 -5.43
C ARG A 211 13.82 -10.65 -6.35
N SER A 212 13.02 -11.50 -6.99
CA SER A 212 11.88 -11.04 -7.79
C SER A 212 10.83 -10.35 -6.92
N LEU A 213 10.52 -10.92 -5.75
CA LEU A 213 9.61 -10.30 -4.80
C LEU A 213 10.13 -8.95 -4.31
N GLU A 214 11.44 -8.84 -4.05
CA GLU A 214 12.07 -7.57 -3.68
C GLU A 214 12.03 -6.56 -4.82
N MET A 215 12.29 -6.98 -6.06
CA MET A 215 12.17 -6.14 -7.26
C MET A 215 10.74 -5.61 -7.42
N GLU A 216 9.74 -6.48 -7.33
CA GLU A 216 8.32 -6.11 -7.44
C GLU A 216 7.91 -5.14 -6.33
N ALA A 217 8.33 -5.38 -5.08
CA ALA A 217 8.07 -4.46 -3.98
C ALA A 217 8.66 -3.07 -4.24
N GLN A 218 9.89 -3.00 -4.74
CA GLN A 218 10.57 -1.75 -5.08
C GLN A 218 9.91 -1.03 -6.28
N LEU A 219 9.44 -1.77 -7.28
CA LEU A 219 8.68 -1.22 -8.42
C LEU A 219 7.34 -0.64 -7.98
N ALA A 220 6.61 -1.36 -7.11
CA ALA A 220 5.37 -0.87 -6.54
C ALA A 220 5.62 0.41 -5.71
N ALA A 221 6.73 0.43 -4.96
CA ALA A 221 7.16 1.52 -4.10
C ALA A 221 6.06 1.93 -3.10
N MET A 222 5.41 0.94 -2.50
CA MET A 222 4.26 1.15 -1.62
C MET A 222 4.59 2.08 -0.43
N GLU A 223 5.81 2.02 0.09
CA GLU A 223 6.25 2.89 1.17
C GLU A 223 6.54 4.34 0.77
N ARG A 224 6.67 4.64 -0.52
CA ARG A 224 6.95 6.01 -1.01
C ARG A 224 5.68 6.85 -1.20
N PHE A 225 4.51 6.26 -0.99
CA PHE A 225 3.26 6.97 -1.12
C PHE A 225 3.10 8.06 -0.07
N SER A 226 2.71 9.24 -0.54
CA SER A 226 2.24 10.28 0.36
C SER A 226 0.95 9.85 1.04
N ILE A 227 0.87 10.04 2.36
CA ILE A 227 -0.34 9.78 3.18
C ILE A 227 -1.47 10.76 2.81
N LEU A 228 -1.17 11.81 2.02
CA LEU A 228 -2.13 12.82 1.57
C LEU A 228 -2.49 12.61 0.10
N PRO A 229 -3.77 12.37 -0.24
CA PRO A 229 -4.21 12.19 -1.63
C PRO A 229 -3.85 13.39 -2.53
N GLY A 230 -2.76 13.30 -3.29
CA GLY A 230 -2.35 14.32 -4.27
C GLY A 230 -1.21 15.24 -3.84
N ALA A 231 -0.58 14.98 -2.70
CA ALA A 231 0.72 15.56 -2.40
C ALA A 231 1.81 14.73 -3.11
N PRO A 232 2.79 15.35 -3.77
CA PRO A 232 3.87 14.63 -4.45
C PRO A 232 4.66 13.77 -3.46
N ALA A 233 5.16 12.64 -3.93
CA ALA A 233 6.05 11.77 -3.15
C ALA A 233 7.19 12.61 -2.54
N ALA A 234 7.50 12.37 -1.27
CA ALA A 234 8.60 13.05 -0.60
C ALA A 234 9.91 12.68 -1.33
N LYS A 235 10.45 13.59 -2.14
CA LYS A 235 11.75 13.41 -2.78
C LYS A 235 12.78 13.17 -1.67
N ARG A 236 13.32 11.96 -1.59
CA ARG A 236 14.49 11.67 -0.76
C ARG A 236 15.66 12.46 -1.34
N VAL A 237 15.91 13.65 -0.79
CA VAL A 237 17.13 14.41 -1.04
C VAL A 237 18.28 13.57 -0.50
N LYS A 238 19.10 13.03 -1.40
CA LYS A 238 20.35 12.36 -1.05
C LYS A 238 21.22 13.39 -0.30
N PRO A 239 21.66 13.14 0.95
CA PRO A 239 22.54 14.08 1.63
C PRO A 239 23.84 14.19 0.82
N PRO A 240 24.29 15.39 0.42
CA PRO A 240 25.54 15.52 -0.29
C PRO A 240 26.70 15.09 0.62
N ALA A 241 27.60 14.29 0.06
CA ALA A 241 28.84 13.90 0.70
C ALA A 241 29.62 15.14 1.14
N ALA A 242 30.12 15.12 2.37
CA ALA A 242 30.87 16.21 2.97
C ALA A 242 32.16 16.49 2.17
N ALA A 243 32.27 17.71 1.62
CA ALA A 243 33.53 18.28 1.17
C ALA A 243 33.70 19.67 1.80
N ALA A 244 34.87 19.89 2.39
CA ALA A 244 35.22 21.04 3.20
C ALA A 244 35.58 22.28 2.36
N GLY A 245 34.84 23.38 2.57
CA GLY A 245 35.22 24.82 2.41
C GLY A 245 35.78 25.36 1.09
N PRO A 246 35.94 26.71 0.91
CA PRO A 246 35.51 27.83 1.75
C PRO A 246 34.62 28.87 1.02
N ALA A 247 34.27 29.93 1.74
CA ALA A 247 33.28 30.98 1.45
C ALA A 247 33.48 31.82 0.17
N GLY A 248 32.36 32.32 -0.36
CA GLY A 248 32.32 33.57 -1.14
C GLY A 248 31.40 33.55 -2.36
N GLY A 249 30.26 34.25 -2.27
CA GLY A 249 29.43 34.60 -3.42
C GLY A 249 27.95 34.31 -3.20
N LYS A 250 27.16 35.36 -2.99
CA LYS A 250 25.69 35.31 -2.85
C LYS A 250 25.08 35.44 -4.26
N PRO A 251 24.42 34.42 -4.84
CA PRO A 251 23.54 34.63 -6.00
C PRO A 251 22.15 35.02 -5.50
N ALA A 252 21.51 35.95 -6.20
CA ALA A 252 20.17 36.43 -5.88
C ALA A 252 19.15 35.28 -5.89
N ALA A 253 18.28 35.25 -4.87
CA ALA A 253 17.22 34.26 -4.74
C ALA A 253 16.15 34.45 -5.83
N PRO A 254 15.62 33.36 -6.42
CA PRO A 254 14.37 33.41 -7.18
C PRO A 254 13.19 33.77 -6.25
N PRO A 255 12.10 34.34 -6.76
CA PRO A 255 10.95 34.70 -5.95
C PRO A 255 10.36 33.46 -5.27
N ALA A 256 10.13 33.56 -3.96
CA ALA A 256 9.54 32.50 -3.16
C ALA A 256 8.13 32.17 -3.68
N PRO A 257 7.76 30.88 -3.79
CA PRO A 257 6.36 30.50 -4.01
C PRO A 257 5.51 31.03 -2.85
N ALA A 258 4.30 31.49 -3.16
CA ALA A 258 3.36 32.01 -2.19
C ALA A 258 3.18 31.00 -1.04
N ALA A 259 3.25 31.50 0.20
CA ALA A 259 3.04 30.69 1.38
C ALA A 259 1.65 30.01 1.29
N PRO A 260 1.56 28.68 1.53
CA PRO A 260 0.27 28.01 1.56
C PRO A 260 -0.64 28.67 2.60
N GLU A 261 -1.91 28.84 2.23
CA GLU A 261 -2.92 29.41 3.12
C GLU A 261 -2.93 28.64 4.45
N PRO A 262 -2.98 29.33 5.61
CA PRO A 262 -2.97 28.67 6.89
C PRO A 262 -4.17 27.72 7.02
N PRO A 263 -3.97 26.53 7.60
CA PRO A 263 -5.04 25.54 7.76
C PRO A 263 -6.23 26.19 8.47
N ALA A 264 -7.42 25.88 7.99
CA ALA A 264 -8.67 26.35 8.57
C ALA A 264 -8.70 26.05 10.08
N PRO A 265 -9.23 26.96 10.91
CA PRO A 265 -9.30 26.74 12.34
C PRO A 265 -10.10 25.46 12.65
N PRO A 266 -9.73 24.72 13.72
CA PRO A 266 -10.42 23.50 14.11
C PRO A 266 -11.91 23.77 14.35
N LYS A 267 -12.76 22.80 14.02
CA LYS A 267 -14.21 22.89 14.24
C LYS A 267 -14.52 22.84 15.73
N GLY A 268 -15.41 23.72 16.19
CA GLY A 268 -15.94 23.68 17.55
C GLY A 268 -15.09 24.37 18.62
N PRO A 269 -15.50 24.27 19.89
CA PRO A 269 -14.78 24.87 21.01
C PRO A 269 -13.42 24.19 21.27
N PRO A 270 -12.47 24.88 21.93
CA PRO A 270 -11.15 24.35 22.22
C PRO A 270 -11.20 23.13 23.15
N LEU A 271 -10.17 22.29 23.07
CA LEU A 271 -10.00 21.17 23.99
C LEU A 271 -9.85 21.68 25.43
N ARG A 272 -10.42 20.92 26.37
CA ARG A 272 -10.14 21.09 27.79
C ARG A 272 -9.03 20.14 28.20
N THR A 273 -8.17 20.60 29.10
CA THR A 273 -7.14 19.78 29.73
C THR A 273 -7.48 19.61 31.20
N ALA A 274 -7.23 18.43 31.72
CA ALA A 274 -7.29 18.12 33.14
C ALA A 274 -6.09 17.26 33.54
N GLU A 275 -5.84 17.13 34.83
CA GLU A 275 -4.85 16.18 35.35
C GLU A 275 -5.55 15.07 36.13
N CYS A 276 -5.10 13.83 35.89
CA CYS A 276 -5.53 12.66 36.64
C CYS A 276 -4.28 11.86 37.00
N GLU A 277 -3.97 11.80 38.30
CA GLU A 277 -2.79 11.11 38.85
C GLU A 277 -1.47 11.43 38.12
N GLY A 278 -1.21 12.72 37.90
CA GLY A 278 0.02 13.18 37.26
C GLY A 278 0.06 13.00 35.74
N LYS A 279 -0.97 12.41 35.12
CA LYS A 279 -1.14 12.36 33.66
C LYS A 279 -2.07 13.46 33.16
N VAL A 280 -1.73 14.03 32.01
CA VAL A 280 -2.58 14.99 31.32
C VAL A 280 -3.72 14.22 30.65
N VAL A 281 -4.95 14.72 30.79
CA VAL A 281 -6.16 14.19 30.14
C VAL A 281 -6.71 15.24 29.18
N LEU A 282 -6.85 14.88 27.91
CA LEU A 282 -7.49 15.70 26.88
C LEU A 282 -8.99 15.38 26.84
N ILE A 283 -9.83 16.39 26.97
CA ILE A 283 -11.29 16.24 26.94
C ILE A 283 -11.80 16.89 25.66
N PHE A 284 -12.33 16.06 24.75
CA PHE A 284 -12.78 16.50 23.44
C PHE A 284 -14.25 16.94 23.48
N PRO A 285 -14.58 18.12 22.92
CA PRO A 285 -15.96 18.47 22.66
C PRO A 285 -16.50 17.70 21.43
N PRO A 286 -17.83 17.45 21.36
CA PRO A 286 -18.46 16.69 20.27
C PRO A 286 -18.13 17.18 18.88
N GLU A 287 -18.09 18.49 18.68
CA GLU A 287 -17.89 19.13 17.37
C GLU A 287 -16.45 18.99 16.85
N ARG A 288 -15.54 18.55 17.72
CA ARG A 288 -14.09 18.58 17.51
C ARG A 288 -13.48 17.17 17.51
N PHE A 289 -14.27 16.14 17.79
CA PHE A 289 -13.84 14.74 17.71
C PHE A 289 -14.36 14.11 16.41
N ASP A 290 -13.72 14.46 15.31
CA ASP A 290 -13.98 13.87 14.01
C ASP A 290 -12.97 12.73 13.68
N LEU A 291 -13.15 12.12 12.50
CA LEU A 291 -12.32 11.01 12.03
C LEU A 291 -10.83 11.36 11.94
N ASP A 292 -10.50 12.60 11.59
CA ASP A 292 -9.12 13.05 11.42
C ASP A 292 -8.46 13.25 12.78
N VAL A 293 -9.17 13.89 13.73
CA VAL A 293 -8.72 14.04 15.12
C VAL A 293 -8.59 12.68 15.81
N ALA A 294 -9.54 11.76 15.59
CA ALA A 294 -9.47 10.40 16.11
C ALA A 294 -8.27 9.63 15.53
N ALA A 295 -7.97 9.78 14.23
CA ALA A 295 -6.82 9.16 13.59
C ALA A 295 -5.48 9.73 14.12
N ALA A 296 -5.40 11.04 14.28
CA ALA A 296 -4.23 11.71 14.87
C ALA A 296 -4.00 11.28 16.33
N LEU A 297 -5.08 11.19 17.12
CA LEU A 297 -5.02 10.72 18.50
C LEU A 297 -4.51 9.28 18.61
N GLY A 298 -4.94 8.39 17.69
CA GLY A 298 -4.48 7.00 17.65
C GLY A 298 -3.00 6.87 17.28
N LYS A 299 -2.49 7.77 16.43
CA LYS A 299 -1.06 7.85 16.07
C LYS A 299 -0.22 8.63 17.08
N ARG A 300 -0.84 9.23 18.10
CA ARG A 300 -0.20 10.17 19.05
C ARG A 300 0.44 11.37 18.34
N ASP A 301 -0.17 11.83 17.25
CA ASP A 301 0.22 13.06 16.56
C ASP A 301 -0.30 14.27 17.34
N TRP A 302 0.42 14.65 18.39
CA TRP A 302 0.00 15.68 19.34
C TRP A 302 -0.04 17.08 18.72
N ASP A 303 0.71 17.34 17.65
CA ASP A 303 0.68 18.62 16.93
C ASP A 303 -0.63 18.80 16.16
N HIS A 304 -1.17 17.71 15.63
CA HIS A 304 -2.48 17.70 14.97
C HIS A 304 -3.62 17.66 15.98
N VAL A 305 -3.46 16.95 17.11
CA VAL A 305 -4.48 16.86 18.16
C VAL A 305 -4.59 18.17 18.94
N VAL A 306 -3.49 18.72 19.43
CA VAL A 306 -3.44 19.95 20.24
C VAL A 306 -2.92 21.10 19.38
N THR A 307 -3.85 21.92 18.91
CA THR A 307 -3.62 23.04 18.02
C THR A 307 -3.29 24.32 18.79
N LYS A 308 -2.82 25.34 18.08
CA LYS A 308 -2.60 26.69 18.64
C LYS A 308 -3.89 27.38 19.16
N HIS A 309 -5.06 26.87 18.78
CA HIS A 309 -6.35 27.41 19.20
C HIS A 309 -6.83 26.83 20.54
N ASP A 310 -6.19 25.75 21.01
CA ASP A 310 -6.47 25.21 22.32
C ASP A 310 -5.73 26.04 23.37
N ALA A 311 -6.43 26.45 24.43
CA ALA A 311 -5.86 27.18 25.55
C ALA A 311 -5.02 26.26 26.46
N VAL A 312 -4.14 25.44 25.87
CA VAL A 312 -3.26 24.52 26.58
C VAL A 312 -1.95 25.24 26.90
N PRO A 313 -1.60 25.41 28.20
CA PRO A 313 -0.33 26.03 28.59
C PRO A 313 0.87 25.30 27.99
N GLY A 314 1.92 26.04 27.61
CA GLY A 314 3.12 25.48 26.98
C GLY A 314 3.75 24.33 27.80
N ALA A 315 3.80 24.48 29.12
CA ALA A 315 4.31 23.42 30.02
C ALA A 315 3.49 22.12 29.97
N ILE A 316 2.17 22.21 29.76
CA ILE A 316 1.29 21.05 29.58
C ILE A 316 1.50 20.44 28.19
N ARG A 317 1.65 21.28 27.16
CA ARG A 317 1.95 20.83 25.79
C ARG A 317 3.26 20.03 25.75
N ASP A 318 4.32 20.55 26.37
CA ASP A 318 5.61 19.86 26.44
C ASP A 318 5.50 18.50 27.15
N ARG A 319 4.68 18.41 28.21
CA ARG A 319 4.39 17.13 28.90
C ARG A 319 3.61 16.15 28.02
N ILE A 320 2.63 16.63 27.25
CA ILE A 320 1.90 15.78 26.30
C ILE A 320 2.86 15.19 25.25
N HIS A 321 3.78 16.00 24.69
CA HIS A 321 4.75 15.51 23.71
C HIS A 321 5.76 14.51 24.30
N ARG A 322 6.15 14.70 25.57
CA ARG A 322 7.13 13.85 26.25
C ARG A 322 6.52 12.55 26.78
N ASP A 323 5.43 12.66 27.52
CA ASP A 323 4.87 11.59 28.35
C ASP A 323 3.58 11.00 27.75
N GLY A 324 3.02 11.66 26.74
CA GLY A 324 1.71 11.37 26.17
C GLY A 324 0.57 11.96 27.00
N ALA A 325 -0.65 11.86 26.46
CA ALA A 325 -1.87 12.23 27.17
C ALA A 325 -2.87 11.06 27.19
N MET A 326 -3.63 10.98 28.27
CA MET A 326 -4.90 10.25 28.29
C MET A 326 -5.98 11.12 27.64
N TRP A 327 -7.13 10.54 27.34
CA TRP A 327 -8.17 11.27 26.61
C TRP A 327 -9.58 10.76 26.95
N ILE A 328 -10.55 11.66 26.79
CA ILE A 328 -11.99 11.41 26.89
C ILE A 328 -12.64 12.01 25.65
N ALA A 329 -13.36 11.19 24.90
CA ALA A 329 -14.05 11.62 23.68
C ALA A 329 -15.53 11.20 23.71
N PRO A 330 -16.43 11.99 23.11
CA PRO A 330 -17.83 11.63 23.00
C PRO A 330 -18.02 10.47 22.02
N LEU A 331 -19.01 9.63 22.29
CA LEU A 331 -19.37 8.49 21.45
C LEU A 331 -20.81 8.63 20.97
N GLU A 332 -20.99 8.76 19.65
CA GLU A 332 -22.31 8.92 19.06
C GLU A 332 -23.01 7.56 18.93
N PHE A 333 -22.33 6.55 18.37
CA PHE A 333 -22.92 5.23 18.12
C PHE A 333 -22.21 4.12 18.91
N LEU A 334 -22.99 3.27 19.59
CA LEU A 334 -22.45 2.10 20.31
C LEU A 334 -21.79 1.09 19.35
N SER A 335 -22.21 1.05 18.09
CA SER A 335 -21.63 0.19 17.05
C SER A 335 -20.18 0.52 16.71
N GLU A 336 -19.64 1.64 17.20
CA GLU A 336 -18.23 2.01 17.04
C GLU A 336 -17.31 1.26 18.02
N VAL A 337 -17.86 0.66 19.07
CA VAL A 337 -17.12 -0.13 20.08
C VAL A 337 -17.59 -1.58 20.10
N PHE A 338 -16.69 -2.48 20.51
CA PHE A 338 -16.85 -3.92 20.33
C PHE A 338 -16.62 -4.68 21.63
N ILE A 339 -17.33 -5.78 21.78
CA ILE A 339 -17.08 -6.81 22.80
C ILE A 339 -17.02 -8.15 22.07
N ASP A 340 -15.98 -8.93 22.33
CA ASP A 340 -15.75 -10.24 21.69
C ASP A 340 -15.88 -10.21 20.16
N GLY A 341 -15.36 -9.14 19.55
CA GLY A 341 -15.37 -8.94 18.09
C GLY A 341 -16.74 -8.59 17.49
N LYS A 342 -17.77 -8.34 18.32
CA LYS A 342 -19.10 -7.93 17.87
C LYS A 342 -19.38 -6.46 18.23
N PRO A 343 -20.02 -5.67 17.35
CA PRO A 343 -20.43 -4.31 17.68
C PRO A 343 -21.35 -4.31 18.90
N LEU A 344 -21.11 -3.38 19.83
CA LEU A 344 -21.89 -3.27 21.05
C LEU A 344 -23.30 -2.76 20.75
N THR A 345 -24.32 -3.48 21.24
CA THR A 345 -25.70 -3.01 21.18
C THR A 345 -26.09 -2.30 22.47
N LYS A 346 -27.16 -1.49 22.42
CA LYS A 346 -27.73 -0.86 23.62
C LYS A 346 -28.18 -1.90 24.65
N ALA A 347 -28.74 -3.03 24.20
CA ALA A 347 -29.18 -4.09 25.09
C ALA A 347 -28.01 -4.74 25.82
N ASP A 348 -26.91 -5.00 25.11
CA ASP A 348 -25.70 -5.56 25.71
C ASP A 348 -25.04 -4.57 26.68
N PHE A 349 -24.97 -3.28 26.33
CA PHE A 349 -24.44 -2.26 27.24
C PHE A 349 -25.27 -2.13 28.54
N LEU A 350 -26.60 -2.21 28.45
CA LEU A 350 -27.47 -2.18 29.64
C LEU A 350 -27.41 -3.45 30.48
N ARG A 351 -27.12 -4.59 29.85
CA ARG A 351 -26.99 -5.89 30.54
C ARG A 351 -25.65 -6.02 31.23
N ASP A 352 -24.57 -5.70 30.52
CA ASP A 352 -23.20 -6.04 30.92
C ASP A 352 -22.46 -4.85 31.55
N GLY A 353 -22.93 -3.61 31.31
CA GLY A 353 -22.35 -2.41 31.90
C GLY A 353 -22.60 -2.30 33.41
N GLN A 354 -21.56 -1.98 34.16
CA GLN A 354 -21.57 -1.85 35.61
C GLN A 354 -21.88 -0.42 36.04
N MET A 355 -22.68 -0.28 37.10
CA MET A 355 -22.90 1.02 37.73
C MET A 355 -21.69 1.37 38.60
N VAL A 356 -20.93 2.38 38.19
CA VAL A 356 -19.77 2.91 38.93
C VAL A 356 -20.14 4.09 39.83
N SER A 357 -21.32 4.70 39.62
CA SER A 357 -22.01 5.59 40.55
C SER A 357 -23.50 5.68 40.18
N ASP A 358 -24.33 6.33 40.99
CA ASP A 358 -25.78 6.44 40.75
C ASP A 358 -26.17 7.02 39.38
N ALA A 359 -25.28 7.81 38.76
CA ALA A 359 -25.50 8.46 37.47
C ALA A 359 -24.57 7.98 36.35
N VAL A 360 -23.72 6.98 36.60
CA VAL A 360 -22.68 6.56 35.64
C VAL A 360 -22.66 5.04 35.49
N ARG A 361 -22.89 4.59 34.26
CA ARG A 361 -22.70 3.20 33.83
C ARG A 361 -21.45 3.09 32.98
N ALA A 362 -20.62 2.09 33.23
CA ALA A 362 -19.38 1.88 32.49
C ALA A 362 -19.21 0.42 32.05
N LEU A 363 -18.50 0.23 30.94
CA LEU A 363 -18.17 -1.07 30.40
C LEU A 363 -16.82 -0.99 29.71
N GLU A 364 -15.94 -1.95 29.99
CA GLU A 364 -14.72 -2.13 29.21
C GLU A 364 -15.08 -2.67 27.84
N VAL A 365 -14.54 -2.01 26.80
CA VAL A 365 -14.83 -2.33 25.41
C VAL A 365 -13.56 -2.20 24.58
N HIS A 366 -13.58 -2.80 23.40
CA HIS A 366 -12.56 -2.60 22.40
C HIS A 366 -13.00 -1.53 21.40
N PHE A 367 -12.23 -0.46 21.26
CA PHE A 367 -12.40 0.52 20.21
C PHE A 367 -11.42 0.20 19.07
N PRO A 368 -11.86 -0.12 17.84
CA PRO A 368 -11.00 -0.63 16.77
C PRO A 368 -9.75 0.22 16.46
N ARG A 369 -9.85 1.55 16.65
CA ARG A 369 -8.75 2.50 16.44
C ARG A 369 -7.82 2.66 17.64
N PHE A 370 -8.30 2.44 18.86
CA PHE A 370 -7.58 2.78 20.10
C PHE A 370 -7.25 1.57 20.98
N GLY A 371 -7.76 0.39 20.65
CA GLY A 371 -7.61 -0.80 21.46
C GLY A 371 -8.59 -0.81 22.65
N PRO A 372 -8.20 -1.38 23.80
CA PRO A 372 -9.01 -1.36 25.01
C PRO A 372 -9.30 0.09 25.44
N VAL A 373 -10.56 0.39 25.71
CA VAL A 373 -11.03 1.65 26.29
C VAL A 373 -12.16 1.36 27.28
N VAL A 374 -12.48 2.34 28.11
CA VAL A 374 -13.72 2.30 28.90
C VAL A 374 -14.79 3.14 28.22
N LEU A 375 -15.92 2.51 27.89
CA LEU A 375 -17.16 3.20 27.52
C LEU A 375 -17.89 3.55 28.81
N PHE A 376 -18.35 4.78 28.94
CA PHE A 376 -19.22 5.18 30.03
C PHE A 376 -20.33 6.12 29.57
N GLU A 377 -21.49 5.98 30.19
CA GLU A 377 -22.66 6.84 29.99
C GLU A 377 -22.90 7.65 31.26
N VAL A 378 -23.01 8.97 31.11
CA VAL A 378 -23.37 9.90 32.18
C VAL A 378 -24.81 10.35 31.94
N THR A 379 -25.70 10.06 32.89
CA THR A 379 -27.11 10.39 32.80
C THR A 379 -27.30 11.89 32.50
N GLY A 380 -28.00 12.20 31.39
CA GLY A 380 -28.26 13.57 30.96
C GLY A 380 -27.13 14.27 30.20
N LYS A 381 -25.94 13.66 30.08
CA LYS A 381 -24.80 14.21 29.31
C LYS A 381 -24.38 13.38 28.10
N GLY A 382 -24.76 12.10 28.06
CA GLY A 382 -24.51 11.21 26.93
C GLY A 382 -23.40 10.19 27.18
N ARG A 383 -22.87 9.63 26.08
CA ARG A 383 -21.92 8.52 26.07
C ARG A 383 -20.53 9.00 25.68
N PHE A 384 -19.52 8.44 26.34
CA PHE A 384 -18.12 8.81 26.16
C PHE A 384 -17.24 7.56 26.19
N VAL A 385 -16.11 7.64 25.51
CA VAL A 385 -15.03 6.65 25.56
C VAL A 385 -13.78 7.31 26.12
N SER A 386 -13.02 6.54 26.89
CA SER A 386 -11.80 7.03 27.52
C SER A 386 -10.70 5.98 27.56
N SER A 387 -9.46 6.44 27.43
CA SER A 387 -8.27 5.60 27.66
C SER A 387 -8.01 5.33 29.14
N LEU A 388 -8.76 5.94 30.06
CA LEU A 388 -8.68 5.74 31.51
C LEU A 388 -9.43 4.44 31.94
N LEU A 389 -8.93 3.28 31.51
CA LEU A 389 -9.57 1.95 31.64
C LEU A 389 -10.28 1.69 32.98
N ASP A 390 -9.55 1.75 34.09
CA ASP A 390 -10.09 1.41 35.42
C ASP A 390 -10.73 2.60 36.17
N ARG A 391 -10.98 3.72 35.47
CA ARG A 391 -11.28 5.01 36.13
C ARG A 391 -12.47 5.72 35.52
N ALA A 392 -13.49 4.97 35.11
CA ALA A 392 -14.72 5.51 34.56
C ALA A 392 -15.38 6.58 35.44
N ALA A 393 -15.36 6.42 36.78
CA ALA A 393 -15.92 7.40 37.70
C ALA A 393 -15.18 8.76 37.66
N GLN A 394 -13.85 8.73 37.59
CA GLN A 394 -13.03 9.93 37.48
C GLN A 394 -13.16 10.56 36.08
N ALA A 395 -13.19 9.74 35.03
CA ALA A 395 -13.46 10.21 33.67
C ALA A 395 -14.83 10.90 33.59
N ALA A 396 -15.86 10.33 34.21
CA ALA A 396 -17.20 10.92 34.27
C ALA A 396 -17.23 12.25 35.03
N GLN A 397 -16.47 12.41 36.12
CA GLN A 397 -16.35 13.69 36.82
C GLN A 397 -15.76 14.78 35.92
N LEU A 398 -14.77 14.44 35.08
CA LEU A 398 -14.11 15.38 34.19
C LEU A 398 -15.02 15.92 33.07
N VAL A 399 -15.97 15.12 32.57
CA VAL A 399 -17.02 15.60 31.65
C VAL A 399 -18.25 16.16 32.38
N ALA A 400 -18.42 15.87 33.67
CA ALA A 400 -19.48 16.44 34.50
C ALA A 400 -19.18 17.90 34.92
N SER A 401 -17.91 18.22 35.18
CA SER A 401 -17.39 19.59 35.42
C SER A 401 -17.40 20.44 34.15
#